data_AF-A0A6A6KYJ0-F1
#
_entry.id   AF-A0A6A6KYJ0-F1
#
_cell.length_a   1.000
_cell.length_b   1.000
_cell.length_c   1.000
_cell.angle_alpha   90.00
_cell.angle_beta   90.00
_cell.angle_gamma   90.00
#
_symmetry.space_group_name_H-M   'P 1'
#
loop_
_entity.id
_entity.type
_entity.pdbx_description
1 polymer ?
#
loop_
_entity_poly.entity_id
_entity_poly.type
_entity_poly.pdbx_seq_one_letter_code
_entity_poly.pdbx_strand_id
1 'polypeptide(L)'
;MDRYQRVEQPKADTPINENEIRITTQGRMRNYITYATTLLQEKGSSEIILKAMGRAINKTVMIAELIKRRIVGLHQNTSIGSNDITDMWEPLEEGLLPLETVRHVSMITITFSKNELDTTSIGYQPPLPVDQVKPLNEFEDEGGVVTTFSIDL
;
A
#
# COMPACT_ATOMS: atom_id res chain seq x y z
N MET A 1 25.18 8.80 -15.69
CA MET A 1 24.19 9.79 -15.22
C MET A 1 24.84 10.83 -14.31
N ASP A 2 26.16 10.80 -14.13
CA ASP A 2 26.87 11.51 -13.06
C ASP A 2 26.95 13.03 -13.27
N ARG A 3 26.56 13.52 -14.47
CA ARG A 3 26.47 14.93 -14.86
C ARG A 3 25.07 15.53 -14.67
N TYR A 4 24.16 14.79 -14.03
CA TYR A 4 22.76 15.16 -13.85
C TYR A 4 22.29 14.90 -12.41
N GLN A 5 21.43 15.78 -11.90
CA GLN A 5 20.76 15.59 -10.62
C GLN A 5 19.25 15.45 -10.84
N ARG A 6 18.66 14.44 -10.19
CA ARG A 6 17.20 14.27 -10.23
C ARG A 6 16.53 15.40 -9.45
N VAL A 7 15.57 16.05 -10.08
CA VAL A 7 14.73 17.08 -9.47
C VAL A 7 13.43 16.43 -9.00
N GLU A 8 13.06 16.68 -7.73
CA GLU A 8 11.77 16.23 -7.22
C GLU A 8 10.67 17.14 -7.77
N GLN A 9 9.81 16.57 -8.64
CA GLN A 9 8.62 17.29 -9.09
C GLN A 9 7.57 17.33 -7.97
N PRO A 10 6.85 18.45 -7.81
CA PRO A 10 5.65 18.50 -6.98
C PRO A 10 4.70 17.41 -7.46
N LYS A 11 4.29 16.51 -6.55
CA LYS A 11 3.26 15.53 -6.88
C LYS A 11 1.98 16.30 -7.20
N ALA A 12 1.30 15.95 -8.28
CA ALA A 12 -0.01 16.50 -8.57
C ALA A 12 -0.92 16.29 -7.35
N ASP A 13 -1.47 17.37 -6.80
CA ASP A 13 -2.43 17.36 -5.70
C ASP A 13 -3.77 16.83 -6.22
N THR A 14 -3.83 15.52 -6.44
CA THR A 14 -5.11 14.83 -6.62
C THR A 14 -5.78 14.76 -5.25
N PRO A 15 -7.01 15.24 -5.08
CA PRO A 15 -7.73 15.06 -3.83
C PRO A 15 -7.81 13.57 -3.49
N ILE A 16 -7.48 13.23 -2.25
CA ILE A 16 -7.57 11.87 -1.73
C ILE A 16 -8.96 11.70 -1.14
N ASN A 17 -9.72 10.74 -1.68
CA ASN A 17 -11.04 10.40 -1.14
C ASN A 17 -10.91 9.92 0.31
N GLU A 18 -11.91 10.19 1.15
CA GLU A 18 -11.86 9.84 2.57
C GLU A 18 -11.69 8.32 2.83
N ASN A 19 -12.21 7.49 1.93
CA ASN A 19 -12.10 6.03 1.98
C ASN A 19 -10.84 5.47 1.29
N GLU A 20 -9.98 6.33 0.74
CA GLU A 20 -8.71 5.95 0.11
C GLU A 20 -7.54 6.02 1.11
N ILE A 21 -6.82 4.92 1.27
CA ILE A 21 -5.65 4.80 2.12
C ILE A 21 -4.42 4.51 1.24
N ARG A 22 -3.53 5.48 1.12
CA ARG A 22 -2.26 5.33 0.38
C ARG A 22 -1.16 4.79 1.32
N ILE A 23 -0.72 3.56 1.07
CA ILE A 23 0.32 2.91 1.86
C ILE A 23 1.70 3.33 1.33
N THR A 24 2.59 3.74 2.24
CA THR A 24 3.95 4.15 1.90
C THR A 24 4.99 3.24 2.55
N THR A 25 6.20 3.25 1.98
CA THR A 25 7.33 2.47 2.49
C THR A 25 7.74 2.90 3.91
N GLN A 26 7.58 4.17 4.27
CA GLN A 26 7.97 4.69 5.60
C GLN A 26 6.83 4.65 6.64
N GLY A 27 5.56 4.61 6.19
CA GLY A 27 4.42 4.59 7.12
C GLY A 27 4.36 3.33 7.98
N ARG A 28 3.98 3.49 9.26
CA ARG A 28 3.85 2.39 10.22
C ARG A 28 2.59 1.58 9.94
N MET A 29 2.70 0.25 9.91
CA MET A 29 1.57 -0.65 9.60
C MET A 29 0.39 -0.44 10.55
N ARG A 30 0.67 -0.32 11.85
CA ARG A 30 -0.36 -0.12 12.89
C ARG A 30 -1.28 1.06 12.56
N ASN A 31 -0.73 2.17 12.09
CA ASN A 31 -1.51 3.37 11.78
C ASN A 31 -2.50 3.11 10.65
N TYR A 32 -2.08 2.40 9.60
CA TYR A 32 -2.96 2.05 8.47
C TYR A 32 -4.07 1.10 8.90
N ILE A 33 -3.74 0.08 9.69
CA ILE A 33 -4.71 -0.91 10.19
C ILE A 33 -5.73 -0.22 11.11
N THR A 34 -5.26 0.60 12.06
CA THR A 34 -6.13 1.37 12.95
C THR A 34 -7.04 2.28 12.15
N TYR A 35 -6.50 3.04 11.19
CA TYR A 35 -7.31 3.96 10.38
C TYR A 35 -8.36 3.23 9.55
N ALA A 36 -7.98 2.14 8.87
CA ALA A 36 -8.91 1.29 8.12
C ALA A 36 -10.02 0.73 9.01
N THR A 37 -9.66 0.29 10.22
CA THR A 37 -10.63 -0.23 11.21
C THR A 37 -11.60 0.85 11.65
N THR A 38 -11.12 2.04 11.99
CA THR A 38 -11.96 3.20 12.34
C THR A 38 -12.91 3.57 11.20
N LEU A 39 -12.45 3.60 9.94
CA LEU A 39 -13.31 3.89 8.80
C LEU A 39 -14.46 2.88 8.67
N LEU A 40 -14.14 1.58 8.76
CA LEU A 40 -15.12 0.51 8.57
C LEU A 40 -16.03 0.32 9.78
N GLN A 41 -15.53 0.39 11.01
CA GLN A 41 -16.31 0.06 12.21
C GLN A 41 -16.92 1.29 12.89
N GLU A 42 -16.15 2.35 13.09
CA GLU A 42 -16.60 3.52 13.86
C GLU A 42 -17.34 4.53 12.98
N LYS A 43 -16.78 4.86 11.81
CA LYS A 43 -17.40 5.79 10.85
C LYS A 43 -18.45 5.13 9.97
N GLY A 44 -18.58 3.81 10.02
CA GLY A 44 -19.60 3.06 9.28
C GLY A 44 -19.42 3.06 7.77
N SER A 45 -18.21 3.34 7.25
CA SER A 45 -17.94 3.25 5.81
C SER A 45 -18.26 1.83 5.31
N SER A 46 -18.94 1.74 4.18
CA SER A 46 -19.24 0.46 3.53
C SER A 46 -18.01 -0.12 2.82
N GLU A 47 -17.09 0.73 2.40
CA GLU A 47 -15.94 0.37 1.57
C GLU A 47 -14.70 1.21 1.92
N ILE A 48 -13.52 0.59 1.80
CA ILE A 48 -12.22 1.28 1.80
C ILE A 48 -11.35 0.79 0.63
N ILE A 49 -10.43 1.64 0.19
CA ILE A 49 -9.53 1.36 -0.93
C ILE A 49 -8.08 1.54 -0.46
N LEU A 50 -7.30 0.47 -0.46
CA LEU A 50 -5.86 0.50 -0.21
C LEU A 50 -5.12 0.65 -1.53
N LYS A 51 -4.25 1.67 -1.65
CA LYS A 51 -3.41 1.89 -2.83
C LYS A 51 -1.94 1.93 -2.46
N ALA A 52 -1.11 1.27 -3.26
CA ALA A 52 0.34 1.34 -3.09
C ALA A 52 1.08 1.13 -4.41
N MET A 53 2.32 1.63 -4.43
CA MET A 53 3.19 1.55 -5.60
C MET A 53 4.58 1.03 -5.22
N GLY A 54 5.21 0.30 -6.13
CA GLY A 54 6.58 -0.17 -6.00
C GLY A 54 6.86 -0.91 -4.68
N ARG A 55 7.88 -0.44 -3.94
CA ARG A 55 8.36 -1.08 -2.70
C ARG A 55 7.30 -1.20 -1.59
N ALA A 56 6.22 -0.43 -1.64
CA ALA A 56 5.14 -0.49 -0.64
C ALA A 56 4.15 -1.63 -0.89
N ILE A 57 4.18 -2.29 -2.05
CA ILE A 57 3.22 -3.35 -2.42
C ILE A 57 3.25 -4.51 -1.42
N ASN A 58 4.43 -5.03 -1.09
CA ASN A 58 4.57 -6.14 -0.13
C ASN A 58 3.95 -5.80 1.24
N LYS A 59 4.24 -4.59 1.76
CA LYS A 59 3.65 -4.10 3.01
C LYS A 59 2.12 -4.00 2.92
N THR A 60 1.60 -3.59 1.77
CA THR A 60 0.15 -3.41 1.56
C THR A 60 -0.60 -4.72 1.64
N VAL A 61 -0.03 -5.79 1.09
CA VAL A 61 -0.61 -7.14 1.21
C VAL A 61 -0.65 -7.58 2.68
N MET A 62 0.43 -7.36 3.45
CA MET A 62 0.43 -7.68 4.89
C MET A 62 -0.63 -6.91 5.67
N ILE A 63 -0.78 -5.61 5.39
CA ILE A 63 -1.80 -4.77 6.01
C ILE A 63 -3.21 -5.27 5.64
N ALA A 64 -3.43 -5.60 4.38
CA ALA A 64 -4.71 -6.13 3.89
C ALA A 64 -5.08 -7.44 4.61
N GLU A 65 -4.14 -8.38 4.71
CA GLU A 65 -4.33 -9.65 5.43
C GLU A 65 -4.65 -9.46 6.91
N LEU A 66 -4.07 -8.46 7.56
CA LEU A 66 -4.38 -8.13 8.96
C LEU A 66 -5.76 -7.49 9.12
N ILE A 67 -6.20 -6.64 8.19
CA ILE A 67 -7.51 -5.99 8.24
C ILE A 67 -8.64 -7.02 8.10
N LYS A 68 -8.56 -7.93 7.11
CA LYS A 68 -9.59 -8.96 6.90
C LYS A 68 -9.69 -9.98 8.04
N ARG A 69 -8.62 -10.17 8.81
CA ARG A 69 -8.64 -10.98 10.05
C ARG A 69 -9.24 -10.25 11.25
N ARG A 70 -9.54 -8.96 11.16
CA ARG A 70 -10.12 -8.15 12.26
C ARG A 70 -11.60 -7.85 12.07
N ILE A 71 -12.07 -7.87 10.84
CA ILE A 71 -13.41 -7.42 10.48
C ILE A 71 -14.08 -8.55 9.69
N VAL A 72 -15.17 -9.07 10.26
CA VAL A 72 -15.99 -10.10 9.62
C VAL A 72 -16.69 -9.54 8.39
N GLY A 73 -16.91 -10.40 7.38
CA GLY A 73 -17.78 -10.06 6.24
C GLY A 73 -17.17 -9.13 5.20
N LEU A 74 -15.85 -8.95 5.16
CA LEU A 74 -15.21 -8.12 4.13
C LEU A 74 -15.02 -8.90 2.82
N HIS A 75 -15.75 -8.49 1.78
CA HIS A 75 -15.46 -8.84 0.40
C HIS A 75 -14.21 -8.08 -0.05
N GLN A 76 -13.35 -8.75 -0.82
CA GLN A 76 -12.11 -8.18 -1.32
C GLN A 76 -12.10 -8.23 -2.85
N ASN A 77 -11.58 -7.17 -3.48
CA ASN A 77 -11.16 -7.22 -4.88
C ASN A 77 -9.76 -6.61 -5.01
N THR A 78 -8.85 -7.30 -5.68
CA THR A 78 -7.46 -6.85 -5.88
C THR A 78 -7.18 -6.64 -7.36
N SER A 79 -6.76 -5.43 -7.71
CA SER A 79 -6.28 -5.11 -9.05
C SER A 79 -4.82 -4.70 -9.01
N ILE A 80 -4.09 -5.11 -10.05
CA ILE A 80 -2.70 -4.72 -10.28
C ILE A 80 -2.64 -3.92 -11.57
N GLY A 81 -1.72 -2.96 -11.63
CA GLY A 81 -1.50 -2.14 -12.80
C GLY A 81 -0.10 -1.60 -12.82
N SER A 82 0.17 -0.70 -13.76
CA SER A 82 1.42 0.05 -13.83
C SER A 82 1.08 1.49 -14.13
N ASN A 83 1.78 2.40 -13.47
CA ASN A 83 1.72 3.83 -13.73
C ASN A 83 3.09 4.30 -14.16
N ASP A 84 3.11 5.18 -15.15
CA ASP A 84 4.32 5.84 -15.59
C ASP A 84 4.63 7.01 -14.66
N ILE A 85 5.88 7.09 -14.22
CA ILE A 85 6.39 8.22 -13.45
C ILE A 85 7.50 8.86 -14.26
N THR A 86 7.31 10.14 -14.58
CA THR A 86 8.31 10.96 -15.27
C THR A 86 9.21 11.65 -14.24
N ASP A 87 10.48 11.27 -14.22
CA ASP A 87 11.51 11.92 -13.43
C ASP A 87 12.23 12.97 -14.29
N MET A 88 12.42 14.18 -13.74
CA MET A 88 13.19 15.25 -14.39
C MET A 88 14.63 15.25 -13.88
N TRP A 89 15.55 15.57 -14.77
CA TRP A 89 16.96 15.65 -14.48
C TRP A 89 17.52 16.99 -14.96
N GLU A 90 18.10 17.74 -14.03
CA GLU A 90 18.81 18.98 -14.32
C GLU A 90 20.30 18.72 -14.53
N PRO A 91 20.94 19.40 -15.50
CA PRO A 91 22.36 19.26 -15.75
C PRO A 91 23.19 19.92 -14.63
N LEU A 92 24.31 19.29 -14.30
CA LEU A 92 25.29 19.82 -13.33
C LEU A 92 26.39 20.66 -14.00
N GLU A 93 26.44 20.69 -15.32
CA GLU A 93 27.46 21.38 -16.12
C GLU A 93 26.83 22.29 -17.17
N GLU A 94 27.47 23.43 -17.42
CA GLU A 94 27.06 24.38 -18.45
C GLU A 94 27.12 23.75 -19.86
N GLY A 95 26.13 24.07 -20.69
CA GLY A 95 26.03 23.57 -22.07
C GLY A 95 25.27 22.24 -22.23
N LEU A 96 24.80 21.63 -21.15
CA LEU A 96 23.89 20.48 -21.19
C LEU A 96 22.42 20.91 -21.08
N LEU A 97 21.52 20.10 -21.63
CA LEU A 97 20.07 20.31 -21.56
C LEU A 97 19.43 19.40 -20.50
N PRO A 98 18.31 19.83 -19.88
CA PRO A 98 17.50 18.97 -19.01
C PRO A 98 17.04 17.69 -19.73
N LEU A 99 16.86 16.63 -18.96
CA LEU A 99 16.43 15.32 -19.46
C LEU A 99 15.20 14.82 -18.70
N GLU A 100 14.33 14.13 -19.43
CA GLU A 100 13.21 13.38 -18.87
C GLU A 100 13.45 11.88 -18.97
N THR A 101 13.15 11.15 -17.91
CA THR A 101 13.14 9.68 -17.94
C THR A 101 11.81 9.16 -17.42
N VAL A 102 11.20 8.25 -18.16
CA VAL A 102 9.96 7.58 -17.74
C VAL A 102 10.29 6.23 -17.13
N ARG A 103 9.81 5.99 -15.92
CA ARG A 103 9.86 4.67 -15.27
C ARG A 103 8.47 4.11 -15.10
N HIS A 104 8.31 2.83 -15.42
CA HIS A 104 7.08 2.08 -15.22
C HIS A 104 7.07 1.55 -13.80
N VAL A 105 6.06 1.93 -13.00
CA VAL A 105 5.96 1.54 -11.59
C VAL A 105 4.71 0.73 -11.38
N SER A 106 4.89 -0.51 -10.90
CA SER A 106 3.76 -1.36 -10.53
C SER A 106 2.93 -0.71 -9.42
N MET A 107 1.61 -0.85 -9.55
CA MET A 107 0.61 -0.40 -8.59
C MET A 107 -0.28 -1.56 -8.18
N ILE A 108 -0.66 -1.60 -6.90
CA ILE A 108 -1.70 -2.48 -6.39
C ILE A 108 -2.83 -1.63 -5.82
N THR A 109 -4.06 -2.06 -6.08
CA THR A 109 -5.27 -1.54 -5.44
C THR A 109 -6.02 -2.70 -4.82
N ILE A 110 -6.36 -2.59 -3.53
CA ILE A 110 -7.16 -3.58 -2.81
C ILE A 110 -8.39 -2.86 -2.27
N THR A 111 -9.57 -3.26 -2.74
CA THR A 111 -10.85 -2.78 -2.24
C THR A 111 -11.38 -3.76 -1.21
N PHE A 112 -11.77 -3.27 -0.04
CA PHE A 112 -12.54 -4.02 0.94
C PHE A 112 -13.94 -3.42 1.06
N SER A 113 -14.96 -4.25 0.97
CA SER A 113 -16.36 -3.84 1.07
C SER A 113 -17.15 -4.76 2.00
N LYS A 114 -18.08 -4.18 2.77
CA LYS A 114 -19.09 -4.93 3.54
C LYS A 114 -20.21 -5.47 2.67
N ASN A 115 -20.39 -4.88 1.50
CA ASN A 115 -21.35 -5.32 0.50
C ASN A 115 -20.64 -6.24 -0.49
N GLU A 116 -21.39 -7.14 -1.12
CA GLU A 116 -20.86 -8.02 -2.15
C GLU A 116 -20.29 -7.20 -3.32
N LEU A 117 -19.07 -7.54 -3.73
CA LEU A 117 -18.40 -6.99 -4.91
C LEU A 117 -18.68 -7.89 -6.12
N ASP A 118 -18.27 -7.47 -7.31
CA ASP A 118 -18.35 -8.31 -8.51
C ASP A 118 -17.57 -9.61 -8.33
N THR A 119 -18.30 -10.70 -8.13
CA THR A 119 -17.75 -12.05 -7.89
C THR A 119 -17.14 -12.67 -9.13
N THR A 120 -17.36 -12.08 -10.31
CA THR A 120 -16.76 -12.52 -11.58
C THR A 120 -15.40 -11.88 -11.85
N SER A 121 -15.01 -10.86 -11.07
CA SER A 121 -13.70 -10.24 -11.16
C SER A 121 -12.58 -11.25 -10.85
N ILE A 122 -11.54 -11.27 -11.67
CA ILE A 122 -10.35 -12.11 -11.47
C ILE A 122 -9.66 -11.88 -10.12
N GLY A 123 -9.81 -10.67 -9.56
CA GLY A 123 -9.21 -10.24 -8.30
C GLY A 123 -10.10 -10.45 -7.09
N TYR A 124 -11.32 -10.97 -7.28
CA TYR A 124 -12.29 -11.12 -6.21
C TYR A 124 -11.90 -12.24 -5.23
N GLN A 125 -12.11 -11.98 -3.95
CA GLN A 125 -12.01 -12.96 -2.89
C GLN A 125 -13.20 -12.80 -1.92
N PRO A 126 -13.90 -13.89 -1.57
CA PRO A 126 -15.00 -13.84 -0.63
C PRO A 126 -14.53 -13.54 0.81
N PRO A 127 -15.45 -13.13 1.71
CA PRO A 127 -15.13 -12.91 3.11
C PRO A 127 -14.50 -14.12 3.79
N LEU A 128 -13.62 -13.87 4.75
CA LEU A 128 -13.06 -14.94 5.58
C LEU A 128 -14.15 -15.60 6.45
N PRO A 129 -14.06 -16.91 6.70
CA PRO A 129 -14.85 -17.60 7.71
C PRO A 129 -14.73 -16.91 9.09
N VAL A 130 -15.84 -16.83 9.82
CA VAL A 130 -15.93 -16.07 11.08
C VAL A 130 -14.94 -16.57 12.14
N ASP A 131 -14.66 -17.87 12.18
CA ASP A 131 -13.69 -18.52 13.08
C ASP A 131 -12.23 -18.09 12.83
N GLN A 132 -11.93 -17.60 11.63
CA GLN A 132 -10.60 -17.09 11.26
C GLN A 132 -10.44 -15.59 11.57
N VAL A 133 -11.54 -14.90 11.90
CA VAL A 133 -11.52 -13.49 12.26
C VAL A 133 -11.31 -13.38 13.77
N LYS A 134 -10.20 -12.77 14.18
CA LYS A 134 -9.84 -12.55 15.57
C LYS A 134 -9.83 -11.05 15.85
N PRO A 135 -10.87 -10.50 16.49
CA PRO A 135 -10.83 -9.15 17.04
C PRO A 135 -9.66 -9.06 18.03
N LEU A 136 -8.87 -7.99 17.93
CA LEU A 136 -7.59 -7.74 18.64
C LEU A 136 -7.33 -8.52 19.94
N ASN A 137 -6.27 -9.35 19.91
CA ASN A 137 -5.28 -9.37 21.01
C ASN A 137 -4.18 -8.35 20.66
N GLU A 138 -3.58 -7.75 21.68
CA GLU A 138 -2.51 -6.75 21.58
C GLU A 138 -1.37 -7.24 20.67
N PHE A 139 -0.96 -6.40 19.71
CA PHE A 139 0.21 -6.70 18.89
C PHE A 139 1.48 -6.64 19.74
N GLU A 140 2.17 -7.76 19.88
CA GLU A 140 3.62 -7.75 20.11
C GLU A 140 4.28 -7.34 18.80
N ASP A 141 4.92 -6.17 18.82
CA ASP A 141 5.76 -5.68 17.74
C ASP A 141 7.05 -6.52 17.80
N GLU A 142 7.15 -7.63 17.05
CA GLU A 142 8.45 -8.29 16.82
C GLU A 142 9.32 -7.37 15.96
N GLY A 143 9.85 -6.33 16.61
CA GLY A 143 10.94 -5.52 16.12
C GLY A 143 12.20 -6.36 16.07
N GLY A 144 12.60 -6.73 14.86
CA GLY A 144 13.95 -7.12 14.44
C GLY A 144 14.89 -7.69 15.51
N VAL A 145 14.94 -9.01 15.62
CA VAL A 145 16.17 -9.71 16.01
C VAL A 145 16.82 -10.16 14.71
N VAL A 146 17.81 -9.40 14.24
CA VAL A 146 18.84 -9.97 13.37
C VAL A 146 19.64 -10.90 14.26
N THR A 147 19.29 -12.19 14.28
CA THR A 147 20.16 -13.19 14.89
C THR A 147 21.40 -13.28 14.02
N THR A 148 22.44 -12.54 14.38
CA THR A 148 23.80 -12.80 13.91
C THR A 148 24.16 -14.19 14.43
N PHE A 149 23.97 -15.21 13.60
CA PHE A 149 24.65 -16.48 13.77
C PHE A 149 26.12 -16.24 13.47
N SER A 150 26.92 -16.00 14.52
CA SER A 150 28.35 -16.23 14.45
C SER A 150 28.55 -17.72 14.18
N ILE A 151 28.98 -18.04 12.96
CA ILE A 151 29.60 -19.34 12.69
C ILE A 151 31.07 -19.14 13.00
N ASP A 152 31.47 -19.58 14.19
CA ASP A 152 32.87 -19.83 14.49
C ASP A 152 33.31 -21.06 13.69
N LEU A 153 34.20 -20.85 12.72
CA LEU A 153 35.05 -21.86 12.07
C LEU A 153 36.42 -21.25 11.79
#